data_AF-A0AB35HKZ6-F1
#
_entry.id   AF-A0AB35HKZ6-F1
#
_cell.length_a   1.000
_cell.length_b   1.000
_cell.length_c   1.000
_cell.angle_alpha   90.00
_cell.angle_beta   90.00
_cell.angle_gamma   90.00
#
_symmetry.space_group_name_H-M   'P 1'
#
loop_
_entity.id
_entity.type
_entity.pdbx_description
1 polymer ?
#
loop_
_entity_poly.entity_id
_entity_poly.type
_entity_poly.pdbx_seq_one_letter_code
_entity_poly.pdbx_strand_id
1 'polypeptide(L)' 'MIQSQLIELFEEYHGILTTQMTKEYGVADSTLRKAVARNDIQKYCRGIYFLDNFYFDDIYML' A
#
# COMPACT_ATOMS: atom_id res chain seq x y z
N MET A 1 -5.32 15.12 3.77
CA MET A 1 -3.95 14.67 3.48
C MET A 1 -3.70 13.36 4.21
N ILE A 2 -3.85 12.24 3.50
CA ILE A 2 -3.10 11.03 3.82
C ILE A 2 -2.42 10.74 2.51
N GLN A 3 -1.10 10.87 2.45
CA GLN A 3 -0.38 10.40 1.28
C GLN A 3 1.12 10.19 1.52
N SER A 4 1.81 10.96 2.38
CA SER A 4 3.25 10.71 2.62
C SER A 4 3.48 9.45 3.47
N GLN A 5 2.95 9.42 4.69
CA GLN A 5 3.22 8.32 5.64
C GLN A 5 2.72 6.95 5.18
N LEU A 6 1.58 6.89 4.48
CA LEU A 6 1.07 5.60 3.99
C LEU A 6 1.94 5.07 2.84
N ILE A 7 2.38 5.94 1.94
CA ILE A 7 3.27 5.55 0.83
C ILE A 7 4.64 5.15 1.36
N GLU A 8 5.23 5.91 2.29
CA GLU A 8 6.48 5.56 2.97
C GLU A 8 6.39 4.18 3.63
N LEU A 9 5.26 3.87 4.27
CA LEU A 9 5.02 2.56 4.86
C LEU A 9 4.94 1.47 3.78
N PHE A 10 4.32 1.73 2.63
CA PHE A 10 4.37 0.77 1.53
C PHE A 10 5.80 0.58 1.01
N GLU A 11 6.60 1.64 0.87
CA GLU A 11 7.98 1.55 0.42
C GLU A 11 8.88 0.75 1.39
N GLU A 12 8.72 0.96 2.70
CA GLU A 12 9.42 0.20 3.76
C GLU A 12 9.13 -1.31 3.66
N TYR A 13 7.90 -1.67 3.28
CA TYR A 13 7.45 -3.06 3.17
C TYR A 13 7.34 -3.55 1.72
N HIS A 14 8.19 -3.02 0.83
CA HIS A 14 8.33 -3.48 -0.56
C HIS A 14 7.02 -3.51 -1.35
N GLY A 15 6.18 -2.49 -1.14
CA GLY A 15 4.92 -2.29 -1.84
C GLY A 15 3.77 -3.14 -1.33
N ILE A 16 3.91 -3.93 -0.26
CA ILE A 16 2.83 -4.80 0.25
C ILE A 16 2.55 -4.52 1.74
N LEU A 17 1.28 -4.30 2.06
CA LEU A 17 0.83 -4.15 3.45
C LEU A 17 -0.41 -4.99 3.75
N THR A 18 -0.45 -5.53 4.96
CA THR A 18 -1.66 -6.17 5.51
C THR A 18 -2.43 -5.23 6.41
N THR A 19 -3.72 -5.51 6.64
CA THR A 19 -4.55 -4.74 7.58
C THR A 19 -3.99 -4.75 9.00
N GLN A 20 -3.32 -5.83 9.39
CA GLN A 20 -2.69 -5.92 10.70
C GLN A 20 -1.50 -4.96 10.80
N MET A 21 -0.60 -4.98 9.82
CA MET A 21 0.55 -4.07 9.78
C MET A 21 0.08 -2.63 9.78
N THR A 22 -0.89 -2.27 8.94
CA THR A 22 -1.42 -0.90 8.91
C THR A 22 -1.98 -0.45 10.27
N LYS A 23 -2.59 -1.36 11.05
CA LYS A 23 -3.12 -1.05 12.39
C LYS A 23 -2.03 -0.80 13.41
N GLU A 24 -0.92 -1.54 13.34
CA GLU A 24 0.25 -1.34 14.21
C GLU A 24 0.83 0.07 14.03
N TYR A 25 0.70 0.64 12.83
CA TYR A 25 1.11 2.00 12.49
C TYR A 25 -0.03 3.04 12.62
N GLY A 26 -1.15 2.69 13.26
CA GLY A 26 -2.26 3.61 13.51
C GLY A 26 -3.09 3.99 12.27
N VAL A 27 -2.96 3.26 11.17
CA VAL A 27 -3.74 3.49 9.95
C VAL A 27 -5.10 2.82 10.06
N ALA A 28 -6.17 3.61 9.98
CA ALA A 28 -7.53 3.12 10.05
C ALA A 28 -7.99 2.42 8.74
N ASP A 29 -8.87 1.42 8.85
CA ASP A 29 -9.47 0.74 7.70
C ASP A 29 -10.22 1.69 6.73
N SER A 30 -10.74 2.81 7.24
CA SER A 30 -11.38 3.85 6.42
C SER A 30 -10.37 4.60 5.55
N THR A 31 -9.14 4.77 6.03
CA THR A 31 -8.02 5.34 5.26
C THR A 31 -7.68 4.45 4.08
N LEU A 32 -7.51 3.15 4.30
CA LEU A 32 -7.20 2.18 3.25
C LEU A 32 -8.31 2.15 2.20
N ARG A 33 -9.58 2.11 2.62
CA ARG A 33 -10.72 2.19 1.70
C ARG A 33 -10.73 3.45 0.86
N LYS A 34 -10.40 4.61 1.46
CA LYS A 34 -10.29 5.87 0.72
C LYS A 34 -9.10 5.89 -0.24
N ALA A 35 -7.97 5.31 0.15
CA ALA A 35 -6.79 5.20 -0.70
C ALA A 35 -7.07 4.29 -1.92
N VAL A 36 -7.74 3.16 -1.70
CA VAL A 36 -8.24 2.29 -2.79
C VAL A 36 -9.21 3.04 -3.71
N ALA A 37 -10.16 3.78 -3.14
CA ALA A 37 -11.14 4.55 -3.93
C ALA A 37 -10.49 5.69 -4.76
N ARG A 38 -9.31 6.18 -4.36
CA ARG A 38 -8.52 7.16 -5.09
C ARG A 38 -7.53 6.53 -6.08
N ASN A 39 -7.44 5.20 -6.14
CA ASN A 39 -6.39 4.47 -6.84
C ASN A 39 -4.96 4.79 -6.37
N ASP A 40 -4.79 5.21 -5.11
CA ASP A 40 -3.44 5.37 -4.52
C ASP A 40 -2.78 4.00 -4.28
N ILE A 41 -3.60 2.99 -3.97
CA ILE A 41 -3.20 1.62 -3.64
C ILE A 41 -4.23 0.64 -4.20
N GLN A 42 -3.82 -0.58 -4.50
CA GLN A 42 -4.71 -1.65 -4.93
C GLN A 42 -5.04 -2.59 -3.77
N LYS A 43 -6.25 -3.14 -3.77
CA LYS A 43 -6.63 -4.21 -2.85
C LYS A 43 -6.62 -5.54 -3.60
N TYR A 44 -5.80 -6.48 -3.14
CA TYR A 44 -5.74 -7.82 -3.72
C TYR A 44 -6.91 -8.69 -3.30
N CYS A 45 -7.03 -8.86 -1.99
CA CYS A 45 -7.96 -9.76 -1.34
C CYS A 45 -8.25 -9.25 0.07
N ARG A 46 -8.86 -10.07 0.92
CA ARG A 46 -9.26 -9.65 2.26
C ARG A 46 -8.02 -9.31 3.09
N GLY A 47 -7.82 -8.01 3.28
CA GLY A 47 -6.84 -7.46 4.20
C GLY A 47 -5.41 -7.38 3.66
N ILE A 48 -5.21 -7.55 2.35
CA ILE A 48 -3.92 -7.39 1.66
C ILE A 48 -4.06 -6.27 0.63
N TYR A 49 -3.10 -5.35 0.66
CA TYR A 49 -3.02 -4.17 -0.20
C TYR A 49 -1.63 -4.04 -0.82
N PHE A 50 -1.58 -3.40 -1.99
CA PHE A 50 -0.35 -3.14 -2.72
C PHE A 50 -0.26 -1.68 -3.15
N LEU A 51 0.95 -1.15 -3.22
CA LEU A 51 1.21 0.12 -3.91
C LEU A 51 1.24 -0.13 -5.42
N ASP A 52 0.48 0.63 -6.20
CA ASP A 52 0.37 0.48 -7.68
C ASP A 52 1.62 1.00 -8.43
N ASN A 53 2.76 1.03 -7.74
CA ASN A 53 4.03 1.31 -8.38
C ASN A 53 4.46 0.01 -9.03
N PHE A 54 4.34 -0.03 -10.36
CA PHE A 54 5.22 -0.80 -11.23
C PHE A 54 6.64 -0.65 -10.68
N TYR A 55 7.08 -1.59 -9.84
CA TYR A 55 8.49 -1.78 -9.59
C TYR A 55 9.03 -2.21 -10.94
N PHE A 56 9.68 -1.28 -11.64
CA PHE A 56 10.69 -1.66 -12.62
C PHE A 56 11.73 -2.41 -11.82
N ASP A 57 11.55 -3.72 -11.75
CA ASP A 57 12.53 -4.63 -11.22
C ASP A 57 13.64 -4.68 -12.27
N ASP A 58 14.81 -4.11 -11.97
CA ASP A 58 15.99 -4.18 -12.83
C ASP A 58 16.38 -5.62 -13.16
N ILE A 59 15.83 -6.60 -12.42
CA ILE A 59 16.02 -8.05 -12.61
C ILE A 59 15.28 -8.58 -13.85
N TYR A 60 14.19 -7.94 -14.30
CA TYR A 60 13.37 -8.44 -15.42
C TYR A 60 13.39 -7.53 -16.67
N MET A 61 14.48 -6.80 -16.90
CA MET A 61 14.76 -6.21 -18.22
C MET A 61 15.27 -7.30 -19.18
N LEU A 62 14.35 -8.07 -19.77
CA LEU A 62 14.60 -8.91 -20.95
C LEU A 62 13.88 -8.35 -22.17
#